data_AF-A0A1X1BRR6-F1
#
_entry.id   AF-A0A1X1BRR6-F1
#
_cell.length_a   1.000
_cell.length_b   1.000
_cell.length_c   1.000
_cell.angle_alpha   90.00
_cell.angle_beta   90.00
_cell.angle_gamma   90.00
#
_symmetry.space_group_name_H-M   'P 1'
#
loop_
_entity.id
_entity.type
_entity.pdbx_description
1 polymer ?
#
loop_
_entity_poly.entity_id
_entity_poly.type
_entity_poly.pdbx_seq_one_letter_code
_entity_poly.pdbx_strand_id
1 'polypeptide(L)'
;MYRIMLCCSAGMSTSMLVRKMVEAAAQRALPVEINAFGVAEFDEQYSRYQVVLLGPQVKYMLQSLSEKAAGHSIPVQPIDMMDYGMQRGDKVLDFALSLIAAAKEKAAL
;
A
#
# COMPACT_ATOMS: atom_id res chain seq x y z
N MET A 1 5.60 12.54 -6.68
CA MET A 1 5.96 11.68 -5.53
C MET A 1 4.80 10.75 -5.22
N TYR A 2 5.05 9.45 -5.14
CA TYR A 2 4.04 8.43 -4.84
C TYR A 2 4.00 8.19 -3.33
N ARG A 3 2.80 8.17 -2.76
CA ARG A 3 2.60 7.90 -1.32
C ARG A 3 1.88 6.58 -1.16
N ILE A 4 2.54 5.60 -0.55
CA ILE A 4 2.05 4.23 -0.41
C ILE A 4 1.96 3.90 1.08
N MET A 5 0.77 3.50 1.54
CA MET A 5 0.57 3.01 2.89
C MET A 5 0.54 1.49 2.88
N LEU A 6 1.30 0.84 3.76
CA LEU A 6 1.09 -0.56 4.12
C LEU A 6 0.29 -0.62 5.43
N CYS A 7 -0.78 -1.41 5.46
CA CYS A 7 -1.62 -1.58 6.63
C CYS A 7 -1.55 -3.04 7.10
N CYS A 8 -1.13 -3.25 8.35
CA CYS A 8 -0.83 -4.57 8.89
C CYS A 8 -1.24 -4.70 10.35
N SER A 9 -0.87 -5.81 10.99
CA SER A 9 -1.04 -6.05 12.43
C SER A 9 0.05 -5.40 13.30
N ALA A 10 0.85 -4.48 12.74
CA ALA A 10 2.02 -3.85 13.34
C ALA A 10 3.17 -4.84 13.69
N GLY A 11 3.95 -5.25 12.68
CA GLY A 11 5.03 -6.23 12.85
C GLY A 11 6.32 -5.93 12.07
N MET A 12 7.42 -6.60 12.46
CA MET A 12 8.75 -6.45 11.84
C MET A 12 8.78 -6.81 10.35
N SER A 13 7.99 -7.80 9.91
CA SER A 13 7.95 -8.26 8.51
C SER A 13 7.49 -7.16 7.54
N THR A 14 6.59 -6.27 7.98
CA THR A 14 6.13 -5.16 7.14
C THR A 14 7.20 -4.08 7.02
N SER A 15 7.98 -3.83 8.08
CA SER A 15 9.10 -2.89 8.05
C SER A 15 10.20 -3.34 7.08
N MET A 16 10.47 -4.64 6.99
CA MET A 16 11.40 -5.20 6.00
C MET A 16 10.90 -5.00 4.57
N LEU A 17 9.61 -5.26 4.32
CA LEU A 17 9.02 -5.09 3.00
C LEU A 17 9.07 -3.62 2.56
N VAL A 18 8.74 -2.69 3.46
CA VAL A 18 8.88 -1.23 3.21
C VAL A 18 10.29 -0.88 2.77
N ARG A 19 11.32 -1.36 3.48
CA ARG A 19 12.73 -1.12 3.09
C ARG A 19 13.03 -1.64 1.69
N LYS A 20 12.58 -2.86 1.37
CA LYS A 20 12.76 -3.45 0.03
C LYS A 20 12.04 -2.68 -1.07
N MET A 21 10.85 -2.16 -0.80
CA MET A 21 10.12 -1.30 -1.74
C MET A 21 10.84 0.03 -1.96
N VAL A 22 11.37 0.65 -0.90
CA VAL A 22 12.14 1.90 -0.99
C VAL A 22 13.45 1.68 -1.76
N GLU A 23 14.16 0.57 -1.53
CA GLU A 23 15.34 0.16 -2.30
C GLU A 23 15.01 0.02 -3.80
N ALA A 24 13.92 -0.68 -4.14
CA ALA A 24 13.47 -0.85 -5.52
C ALA A 24 13.08 0.47 -6.18
N ALA A 25 12.43 1.39 -5.45
CA ALA A 25 12.10 2.72 -5.95
C ALA A 25 13.35 3.56 -6.20
N ALA A 26 14.34 3.50 -5.30
CA ALA A 26 15.60 4.22 -5.43
C ALA A 26 16.39 3.76 -6.67
N GLN A 27 16.44 2.45 -6.94
CA GLN A 27 17.06 1.88 -8.15
C GLN A 27 16.41 2.40 -9.45
N ARG A 28 15.15 2.80 -9.38
CA ARG A 28 14.35 3.29 -10.51
C ARG A 28 14.23 4.81 -10.53
N ALA A 29 14.94 5.53 -9.64
CA ALA A 29 14.84 6.97 -9.44
C ALA A 29 13.38 7.47 -9.25
N LEU A 30 12.55 6.65 -8.60
CA LEU A 30 11.15 6.98 -8.33
C LEU A 30 11.01 7.67 -6.97
N PRO A 31 10.45 8.89 -6.90
CA PRO A 31 10.21 9.56 -5.62
C PRO A 31 9.01 8.90 -4.92
N VAL A 32 9.28 8.20 -3.82
CA VAL A 32 8.28 7.49 -3.03
C VAL A 32 8.34 7.86 -1.55
N GLU A 33 7.19 7.80 -0.89
CA GLU A 33 7.04 7.77 0.57
C GLU A 33 6.24 6.52 0.90
N ILE A 34 6.85 5.59 1.62
CA ILE A 34 6.28 4.28 1.92
C ILE A 34 6.37 4.07 3.42
N ASN A 35 5.22 4.00 4.08
CA ASN A 35 5.13 3.83 5.52
C ASN A 35 4.18 2.68 5.86
N ALA A 36 4.43 2.01 6.98
CA ALA A 36 3.60 0.93 7.48
C ALA A 36 2.93 1.34 8.80
N PHE A 37 1.64 1.03 8.93
CA PHE A 37 0.86 1.31 10.13
C PHE A 37 0.01 0.10 10.53
N GLY A 38 -0.43 0.10 11.79
CA GLY A 38 -1.45 -0.82 12.27
C GLY A 38 -2.85 -0.46 11.73
N VAL A 39 -3.76 -1.44 11.69
CA VAL A 39 -5.18 -1.18 11.36
C VAL A 39 -5.81 -0.13 12.28
N ALA A 40 -5.39 -0.07 13.54
CA ALA A 40 -5.87 0.92 14.51
C ALA A 40 -5.56 2.37 14.10
N GLU A 41 -4.47 2.58 13.36
CA GLU A 41 -4.04 3.90 12.89
C GLU A 41 -4.62 4.23 11.50
N PHE A 42 -5.41 3.32 10.91
CA PHE A 42 -5.88 3.49 9.54
C PHE A 42 -6.61 4.81 9.36
N ASP A 43 -7.62 5.09 10.19
CA ASP A 43 -8.49 6.26 10.08
C ASP A 43 -7.73 7.60 10.19
N GLU A 44 -6.59 7.62 10.88
CA GLU A 44 -5.74 8.81 11.06
C GLU A 44 -4.78 9.05 9.88
N GLN A 45 -4.42 7.98 9.16
CA GLN A 45 -3.31 8.00 8.21
C GLN A 45 -3.77 7.92 6.75
N TYR A 46 -4.78 7.10 6.43
CA TYR A 46 -5.04 6.63 5.06
C TYR A 46 -5.20 7.77 4.04
N SER A 47 -5.87 8.86 4.42
CA SER A 47 -6.18 10.00 3.56
C SER A 47 -4.95 10.78 3.08
N ARG A 48 -3.78 10.54 3.68
CA ARG A 48 -2.50 11.16 3.29
C ARG A 48 -1.81 10.44 2.12
N TYR A 49 -2.29 9.24 1.78
CA TYR A 49 -1.67 8.33 0.82
C TYR A 49 -2.49 8.18 -0.46
N GLN A 50 -1.88 7.64 -1.50
CA GLN A 50 -2.52 7.44 -2.81
C GLN A 50 -3.03 6.01 -2.99
N VAL A 51 -2.58 5.07 -2.15
CA VAL A 51 -2.99 3.67 -2.14
C VAL A 51 -2.71 3.09 -0.75
N VAL A 52 -3.57 2.16 -0.32
CA VAL A 52 -3.34 1.34 0.86
C VAL A 52 -3.20 -0.13 0.48
N LEU A 53 -2.10 -0.74 0.89
CA LEU A 53 -1.85 -2.17 0.70
C LEU A 53 -2.01 -2.92 2.01
N LEU A 54 -2.93 -3.88 2.05
CA LEU A 54 -3.21 -4.69 3.23
C LEU A 54 -2.27 -5.88 3.30
N GLY A 55 -1.60 -6.06 4.43
CA GLY A 55 -0.88 -7.30 4.72
C GLY A 55 -1.82 -8.51 4.69
N PRO A 56 -1.35 -9.70 4.30
CA PRO A 56 -2.21 -10.89 4.17
C PRO A 56 -3.00 -11.23 5.44
N GLN A 57 -2.44 -10.92 6.61
CA GLN A 57 -3.03 -11.18 7.92
C GLN A 57 -4.31 -10.38 8.19
N VAL A 58 -4.48 -9.22 7.55
CA VAL A 58 -5.64 -8.33 7.75
C VAL A 58 -6.50 -8.23 6.49
N LYS A 59 -6.33 -9.16 5.53
CA LYS A 59 -7.08 -9.19 4.27
C LYS A 59 -8.60 -9.21 4.48
N TYR A 60 -9.09 -9.83 5.56
CA TYR A 60 -10.53 -9.87 5.88
C TYR A 60 -11.14 -8.46 6.10
N MET A 61 -10.31 -7.46 6.40
CA MET A 61 -10.73 -6.07 6.59
C MET A 61 -10.89 -5.31 5.26
N LEU A 62 -10.60 -5.94 4.11
CA LEU A 62 -10.58 -5.27 2.80
C LEU A 62 -11.87 -4.51 2.52
N GLN A 63 -13.03 -5.13 2.73
CA GLN A 63 -14.32 -4.50 2.43
C GLN A 63 -14.51 -3.24 3.27
N SER A 64 -14.38 -3.35 4.59
CA SER A 64 -14.59 -2.23 5.53
C SER A 64 -13.63 -1.07 5.27
N LEU A 65 -12.34 -1.36 5.04
CA LEU A 65 -11.34 -0.32 4.78
C LEU A 65 -11.51 0.32 3.39
N SER A 66 -11.94 -0.45 2.39
CA SER A 66 -12.25 0.08 1.06
C SER A 66 -13.44 1.03 1.09
N GLU A 67 -14.50 0.70 1.84
CA GLU A 67 -15.68 1.55 2.00
C GLU A 67 -15.30 2.91 2.63
N LYS A 68 -14.43 2.91 3.64
CA LYS A 68 -13.88 4.15 4.23
C LYS A 68 -13.05 4.96 3.25
N ALA A 69 -12.18 4.30 2.49
CA ALA A 69 -11.27 4.94 1.54
C ALA A 69 -11.95 5.40 0.25
N ALA A 70 -13.13 4.86 -0.09
CA ALA A 70 -13.88 5.16 -1.30
C ALA A 70 -14.18 6.66 -1.46
N GLY A 71 -14.50 7.34 -0.35
CA GLY A 71 -14.75 8.80 -0.35
C GLY A 71 -13.55 9.65 -0.77
N HIS A 72 -12.34 9.09 -0.72
CA HIS A 72 -11.09 9.76 -1.13
C HIS A 72 -10.54 9.22 -2.45
N SER A 73 -11.24 8.29 -3.10
CA SER A 73 -10.76 7.58 -4.31
C SER A 73 -9.41 6.89 -4.10
N ILE A 74 -9.12 6.45 -2.87
CA ILE A 74 -7.89 5.73 -2.53
C ILE A 74 -8.15 4.22 -2.66
N PRO A 75 -7.51 3.52 -3.61
CA PRO A 75 -7.63 2.08 -3.72
C PRO A 75 -7.02 1.39 -2.49
N VAL A 76 -7.77 0.42 -1.97
CA VAL A 76 -7.31 -0.50 -0.91
C VAL A 76 -7.26 -1.90 -1.51
N GLN A 77 -6.11 -2.57 -1.44
CA GLN A 77 -5.94 -3.93 -1.98
C GLN A 77 -5.04 -4.78 -1.10
N PRO A 78 -5.28 -6.10 -1.00
CA PRO A 78 -4.38 -7.00 -0.29
C PRO A 78 -3.10 -7.23 -1.10
N ILE A 79 -1.98 -7.31 -0.41
CA ILE A 79 -0.71 -7.77 -0.99
C ILE A 79 -0.84 -9.28 -1.24
N ASP A 80 -0.30 -9.74 -2.37
CA ASP A 80 -0.17 -11.16 -2.63
C ASP A 80 0.63 -11.86 -1.52
N MET A 81 0.17 -13.05 -1.11
CA MET A 81 0.76 -13.76 0.02
C MET A 81 2.19 -14.21 -0.27
N MET A 82 2.49 -14.61 -1.51
CA MET A 82 3.82 -15.04 -1.93
C MET A 82 4.77 -13.85 -1.98
N ASP A 83 4.35 -12.73 -2.57
CA ASP A 83 5.19 -11.53 -2.66
C ASP A 83 5.46 -10.94 -1.27
N TYR A 84 4.49 -10.97 -0.35
CA TYR A 84 4.69 -10.59 1.04
C TYR A 84 5.65 -11.55 1.77
N GLY A 85 5.43 -12.86 1.64
CA GLY A 85 6.23 -13.90 2.30
C GLY A 85 7.69 -13.92 1.82
N MET A 86 7.91 -13.71 0.53
CA MET A 86 9.24 -13.63 -0.09
C MET A 86 9.85 -12.22 -0.05
N GLN A 87 9.16 -11.23 0.54
CA GLN A 87 9.65 -9.85 0.68
C GLN A 87 10.03 -9.20 -0.66
N ARG A 88 9.23 -9.45 -1.71
CA ARG A 88 9.47 -8.95 -3.08
C ARG A 88 9.04 -7.49 -3.22
N GLY A 89 9.85 -6.60 -2.66
CA GLY A 89 9.56 -5.16 -2.63
C GLY A 89 9.40 -4.52 -4.01
N ASP A 90 10.07 -5.03 -5.03
CA ASP A 90 9.90 -4.60 -6.43
C ASP A 90 8.49 -4.91 -6.95
N LYS A 91 7.99 -6.13 -6.71
CA LYS A 91 6.65 -6.55 -7.15
C LYS A 91 5.54 -5.83 -6.41
N VAL A 92 5.71 -5.65 -5.09
CA VAL A 92 4.73 -4.91 -4.29
C VAL A 92 4.71 -3.42 -4.66
N LEU A 93 5.86 -2.83 -5.01
CA LEU A 93 5.93 -1.47 -5.53
C LEU A 93 5.20 -1.35 -6.88
N ASP A 94 5.46 -2.26 -7.82
CA ASP A 94 4.80 -2.28 -9.13
C ASP A 94 3.28 -2.38 -8.99
N PHE A 95 2.82 -3.23 -8.08
CA PHE A 95 1.41 -3.36 -7.76
C PHE A 95 0.81 -2.07 -7.17
N ALA A 96 1.51 -1.41 -6.24
CA ALA A 96 1.06 -0.14 -5.69
C ALA A 96 0.91 0.93 -6.80
N LEU A 97 1.90 1.04 -7.68
CA LEU A 97 1.93 2.04 -8.75
C LEU A 97 0.83 1.81 -9.79
N SER A 98 0.54 0.55 -10.13
CA SER A 98 -0.54 0.22 -11.07
C SER A 98 -1.92 0.61 -10.53
N LEU A 99 -2.17 0.41 -9.24
CA LEU A 99 -3.41 0.84 -8.57
C LEU A 99 -3.55 2.36 -8.56
N ILE A 100 -2.46 3.09 -8.29
CA ILE A 100 -2.46 4.57 -8.33
C ILE A 100 -2.77 5.06 -9.75
N ALA A 101 -2.18 4.44 -10.78
CA ALA A 101 -2.44 4.81 -12.18
C ALA A 101 -3.92 4.59 -12.54
N ALA A 102 -4.46 3.39 -12.26
CA ALA A 102 -5.86 3.07 -12.54
C ALA A 102 -6.85 3.98 -11.79
N ALA A 103 -6.57 4.34 -10.53
CA ALA A 103 -7.40 5.26 -9.77
C ALA A 103 -7.41 6.68 -10.37
N LYS A 104 -6.26 7.15 -10.88
CA LYS A 104 -6.17 8.46 -11.57
C LYS A 104 -6.92 8.47 -12.89
N GLU A 105 -6.83 7.40 -13.67
CA GLU A 105 -7.58 7.27 -14.93
C GLU A 105 -9.08 7.32 -14.69
N LYS A 106 -9.57 6.63 -13.64
CA LYS A 106 -10.98 6.64 -13.26
C LYS A 106 -11.46 8.03 -12.79
N ALA A 107 -10.60 8.81 -12.14
CA ALA A 107 -10.94 10.16 -11.67
C ALA A 107 -10.89 11.23 -12.77
N ALA A 108 -10.26 10.94 -13.92
CA ALA A 108 -10.18 11.84 -15.06
C ALA A 108 -11.37 11.71 -16.04
N LEU A 109 -12.25 10.72 -15.81
CA LEU A 109 -13.48 10.45 -16.55
C LEU A 109 -14.69 11.05 -15.82
#